data_AF-A0A3B8LD92-F1
#
_entry.id   AF-A0A3B8LD92-F1
#
_cell.length_a   1.000
_cell.length_b   1.000
_cell.length_c   1.000
_cell.angle_alpha   90.00
_cell.angle_beta   90.00
_cell.angle_gamma   90.00
#
_symmetry.space_group_name_H-M   'P 1'
#
loop_
_entity.id
_entity.type
_entity.pdbx_description
1 polymer ?
#
loop_
_entity_poly.entity_id
_entity_poly.type
_entity_poly.pdbx_seq_one_letter_code
_entity_poly.pdbx_strand_id
1 'polypeptide(L)' 'CVATFSGTGKPGYKDGPATNSQFQDPGSLTIDQQGNLYVVSPKTHRIRKIDPSGTVITFAGDGTQGDKNGPAL' A
#
# COMPACT_ATOMS: atom_id res chain seq x y z
N CYS A 1 14.92 18.74 -3.87
CA CYS A 1 13.87 18.39 -4.86
C CYS A 1 12.82 17.53 -4.16
N VAL A 2 11.57 17.55 -4.62
CA VAL A 2 10.49 16.68 -4.11
C VAL A 2 9.98 15.88 -5.30
N ALA A 3 9.72 14.59 -5.10
CA ALA A 3 9.25 13.68 -6.14
C ALA A 3 8.20 12.71 -5.60
N THR A 4 7.32 12.24 -6.49
CA THR A 4 6.35 11.19 -6.18
C THR A 4 7.05 9.84 -6.21
N PHE A 5 7.05 9.14 -5.07
CA PHE A 5 7.61 7.78 -4.97
C PHE A 5 6.62 6.72 -5.48
N SER A 6 5.33 6.86 -5.15
CA SER A 6 4.29 5.88 -5.49
C SER A 6 2.92 6.56 -5.64
N GLY A 7 2.07 5.99 -6.50
CA GLY A 7 0.72 6.48 -6.76
C GLY A 7 0.59 7.27 -8.07
N THR A 8 -0.62 7.26 -8.62
CA THR A 8 -0.98 7.98 -9.87
C THR A 8 -1.70 9.31 -9.64
N GLY A 9 -1.92 9.70 -8.38
CA GLY A 9 -2.73 10.88 -8.00
C GLY A 9 -4.25 10.69 -8.15
N LYS A 10 -4.71 9.54 -8.64
CA LYS A 10 -6.12 9.16 -8.68
C LYS A 10 -6.46 8.25 -7.50
N PRO A 11 -7.54 8.54 -6.74
CA PRO A 11 -7.97 7.65 -5.66
C PRO A 11 -8.42 6.31 -6.23
N GLY A 12 -8.01 5.22 -5.59
CA GLY A 12 -8.40 3.87 -5.99
C GLY A 12 -7.55 2.79 -5.35
N TYR A 13 -7.70 1.58 -5.86
CA TYR A 13 -6.95 0.40 -5.43
C TYR A 13 -6.34 -0.28 -6.65
N LYS A 14 -5.00 -0.33 -6.67
CA LYS A 14 -4.23 -1.06 -7.69
C LYS A 14 -2.85 -1.40 -7.16
N ASP A 15 -2.52 -2.70 -7.14
CA ASP A 15 -1.18 -3.25 -6.91
C ASP A 15 -0.35 -3.20 -8.21
N GLY A 16 0.95 -3.49 -8.10
CA GLY A 16 1.92 -3.47 -9.20
C GLY A 16 3.00 -2.39 -9.03
N PRO A 17 3.64 -1.93 -10.12
CA PRO A 17 4.70 -0.92 -10.03
C PRO A 17 4.23 0.35 -9.31
N ALA A 18 5.08 0.92 -8.46
CA ALA A 18 4.80 2.07 -7.61
C ALA A 18 4.23 3.25 -8.42
N THR A 19 4.76 3.51 -9.60
CA THR A 19 4.33 4.56 -10.53
C THR A 19 2.92 4.36 -11.11
N ASN A 20 2.38 3.14 -11.08
CA ASN A 20 1.04 2.80 -11.58
C ASN A 20 0.09 2.33 -10.46
N SER A 21 0.58 2.28 -9.23
CA SER A 21 -0.21 1.87 -8.08
C SER A 21 -1.26 2.93 -7.74
N GLN A 22 -2.31 2.51 -7.04
CA GLN A 22 -3.34 3.42 -6.54
C GLN A 22 -3.59 3.16 -5.06
N PHE A 23 -3.78 4.27 -4.36
CA PHE A 23 -4.13 4.33 -2.96
C PHE A 23 -5.38 5.18 -2.81
N GLN A 24 -6.21 4.85 -1.84
CA GLN A 24 -7.37 5.64 -1.46
C GLN A 24 -7.25 5.97 0.01
N ASP A 25 -7.12 7.25 0.32
CA ASP A 25 -7.08 7.75 1.70
C ASP A 25 -6.01 7.04 2.56
N PRO A 26 -4.71 7.09 2.18
CA PRO A 26 -3.65 6.52 3.00
C PRO A 26 -3.58 7.26 4.33
N GLY A 27 -3.75 6.55 5.45
CA GLY A 27 -3.85 7.14 6.78
C GLY A 27 -2.53 7.14 7.55
N SER A 28 -1.73 6.08 7.43
CA SER A 28 -0.50 5.92 8.19
C SER A 28 0.54 5.09 7.45
N LEU A 29 1.80 5.30 7.81
CA LEU A 29 2.98 4.74 7.14
C LEU A 29 3.98 4.23 8.19
N THR A 30 4.67 3.13 7.91
CA THR A 30 5.85 2.67 8.67
C THR A 30 6.85 1.97 7.74
N ILE A 31 8.11 1.89 8.13
CA ILE A 31 9.19 1.28 7.35
C ILE A 31 9.85 0.19 8.19
N ASP A 32 10.10 -0.99 7.60
CA ASP A 32 10.86 -2.06 8.25
C ASP A 32 12.39 -1.94 8.04
N GLN A 33 13.15 -2.84 8.65
CA GLN A 33 14.62 -2.84 8.55
C GLN A 33 15.15 -3.14 7.14
N GLN A 34 14.33 -3.75 6.28
CA GLN A 34 14.66 -4.05 4.90
C GLN A 34 14.28 -2.89 3.95
N GLY A 35 13.68 -1.83 4.48
CA GLY A 35 13.27 -0.66 3.71
C GLY A 35 11.91 -0.82 3.03
N ASN A 36 11.11 -1.83 3.39
CA ASN A 36 9.75 -1.92 2.88
C ASN A 36 8.86 -0.88 3.57
N LEU A 37 8.11 -0.12 2.78
CA LEU A 37 7.15 0.86 3.27
C LEU A 37 5.75 0.21 3.36
N TYR A 38 5.19 0.18 4.55
CA TYR A 38 3.83 -0.28 4.80
C TYR A 38 2.89 0.91 4.84
N VAL A 39 1.82 0.84 4.05
CA VAL A 39 0.79 1.86 3.91
C VAL A 39 -0.53 1.30 4.39
N VAL A 40 -1.11 1.93 5.41
CA VAL A 40 -2.46 1.60 5.88
C VAL A 40 -3.45 2.48 5.15
N SER A 41 -4.45 1.86 4.51
CA SER A 41 -5.55 2.56 3.86
C SER A 41 -6.87 2.19 4.57
N PRO A 42 -7.35 3.02 5.51
CA PRO A 42 -8.54 2.71 6.31
C PRO A 42 -9.79 2.51 5.46
N LYS A 43 -9.93 3.27 4.36
CA LYS A 43 -11.06 3.15 3.42
C LYS A 43 -11.04 1.92 2.54
N THR A 44 -9.88 1.28 2.36
CA THR A 44 -9.77 0.07 1.53
C THR A 44 -9.58 -1.19 2.36
N HIS A 45 -9.56 -1.09 3.69
CA HIS A 45 -9.40 -2.22 4.62
C HIS A 45 -8.18 -3.10 4.27
N ARG A 46 -7.08 -2.46 3.87
CA ARG A 46 -5.85 -3.14 3.43
C ARG A 46 -4.61 -2.48 4.01
N ILE A 47 -3.61 -3.33 4.27
CA ILE A 47 -2.22 -2.94 4.48
C ILE A 47 -1.49 -3.23 3.18
N ARG A 48 -0.85 -2.22 2.62
CA ARG A 48 -0.11 -2.31 1.36
C ARG A 48 1.38 -2.24 1.66
N LYS A 49 2.19 -3.10 1.06
CA LYS A 49 3.65 -3.09 1.17
C LYS A 49 4.25 -2.59 -0.13
N ILE A 50 5.18 -1.64 -0.03
CA ILE A 50 6.00 -1.14 -1.15
C ILE A 50 7.43 -1.56 -0.85
N ASP A 51 8.00 -2.41 -1.69
CA ASP A 51 9.38 -2.82 -1.53
C ASP A 51 10.37 -1.79 -2.13
N PRO A 52 11.67 -1.85 -1.80
CA PRO A 52 12.68 -0.96 -2.38
C PRO A 52 12.84 -1.09 -3.91
N SER A 53 12.34 -2.18 -4.52
CA SER A 53 12.32 -2.33 -5.97
C SER A 53 11.20 -1.54 -6.65
N GLY A 54 10.31 -0.93 -5.84
CA GLY A 54 9.17 -0.15 -6.32
C GLY A 54 7.97 -1.02 -6.68
N THR A 55 7.81 -2.21 -6.11
CA THR A 55 6.61 -3.04 -6.28
C THR A 55 5.67 -2.84 -5.11
N VAL A 56 4.38 -2.62 -5.41
CA VAL A 56 3.30 -2.53 -4.43
C VAL A 56 2.50 -3.82 -4.43
N ILE A 57 2.32 -4.39 -3.24
CA ILE A 57 1.43 -5.54 -3.01
C ILE A 57 0.46 -5.25 -1.87
N THR A 58 -0.65 -5.98 -1.83
CA THR A 58 -1.47 -6.09 -0.63
C THR A 58 -0.83 -7.11 0.31
N PHE A 59 -0.34 -6.60 1.45
CA PHE A 59 0.29 -7.41 2.49
C PHE A 59 -0.74 -8.08 3.40
N ALA A 60 -1.84 -7.38 3.70
CA ALA A 60 -2.94 -7.91 4.50
C ALA A 60 -4.27 -7.23 4.17
N GLY A 61 -5.36 -7.94 4.45
CA GLY A 61 -6.74 -7.54 4.17
C GLY A 61 -7.21 -7.91 2.76
N ASP A 62 -8.51 -8.14 2.58
CA ASP A 62 -9.13 -8.49 1.29
C ASP A 62 -9.98 -7.36 0.71
N GLY A 63 -10.15 -6.26 1.44
CA GLY A 63 -11.02 -5.14 1.09
C GLY A 63 -12.35 -5.11 1.81
N THR A 64 -12.64 -6.13 2.60
CA THR A 64 -13.81 -6.19 3.46
C THR A 64 -13.47 -5.58 4.81
N GLN A 65 -14.36 -4.73 5.34
CA GLN A 65 -14.23 -4.26 6.71
C GLN A 65 -14.30 -5.46 7.66
N GLY A 66 -13.28 -5.63 8.49
CA GLY A 66 -13.21 -6.70 9.46
C GLY A 66 -11.79 -6.91 9.95
N ASP A 67 -11.63 -7.96 10.74
CA ASP A 67 -10.40 -8.43 11.36
C ASP A 67 -9.81 -9.66 10.65
N LYS A 68 -10.37 -10.03 9.48
CA LYS A 68 -9.80 -11.08 8.64
C LYS A 68 -8.38 -10.71 8.28
N ASN A 69 -7.44 -11.45 8.86
CA ASN A 69 -6.07 -11.49 8.40
C ASN A 69 -6.09 -11.96 6.94
N GLY A 70 -5.76 -11.06 6.02
CA GLY A 70 -5.43 -11.46 4.65
C GLY A 70 -4.20 -12.38 4.67
N PRO A 71 -3.92 -13.10 3.57
CA PRO A 71 -2.70 -13.90 3.51
C PRO A 71 -1.50 -12.97 3.69
N ALA A 72 -0.86 -13.03 4.86
CA ALA A 72 0.38 -12.31 5.11
C ALA A 72 1.45 -12.92 4.19
N LEU A 73 1.94 -12.13 3.24
CA LEU A 73 3.08 -12.45 2.37
C LEU A 73 4.35 -11.72 2.81
#